data_AF-A0A420YSJ7-F1
#
_entry.id   AF-A0A420YSJ7-F1
#
_cell.length_a   1.000
_cell.length_b   1.000
_cell.length_c   1.000
_cell.angle_alpha   90.00
_cell.angle_beta   90.00
_cell.angle_gamma   90.00
#
_symmetry.space_group_name_H-M   'P 1'
#
loop_
_entity.id
_entity.type
_entity.pdbx_description
1 polymer ?
#
loop_
_entity_poly.entity_id
_entity_poly.type
_entity_poly.pdbx_seq_one_letter_code
_entity_poly.pdbx_strand_id
1 'polypeptide(L)'
;MQQVLKDLRKINTVLQYDNLWTLDEKADLPFNTLSGVLGTLLKVDLFIASPEGRILGVHDQFQLNNARMHEYVSTRQFPDFYM
;
A
#
# COMPACT_ATOMS: atom_id res chain seq x y z
N MET A 1 -18.36 2.91 -16.51
CA MET A 1 -18.98 3.36 -15.23
C MET A 1 -19.16 2.24 -14.21
N GLN A 2 -19.70 1.06 -14.55
CA GLN A 2 -19.90 -0.03 -13.56
C GLN A 2 -18.60 -0.50 -12.86
N GLN A 3 -17.48 -0.58 -13.59
CA GLN A 3 -16.20 -1.01 -13.02
C GLN A 3 -15.67 -0.02 -11.97
N VAL A 4 -15.68 1.28 -12.27
CA VAL A 4 -15.26 2.34 -11.34
C VAL A 4 -16.08 2.30 -10.04
N LEU A 5 -17.41 2.14 -10.15
CA LEU A 5 -18.28 2.01 -8.97
C LEU A 5 -17.95 0.76 -8.13
N LYS A 6 -17.65 -0.37 -8.79
CA LYS A 6 -17.26 -1.61 -8.12
C LYS A 6 -15.95 -1.44 -7.35
N ASP A 7 -15.00 -0.71 -7.90
CA ASP A 7 -13.72 -0.50 -7.25
C ASP A 7 -13.77 0.55 -6.13
N LEU A 8 -14.57 1.62 -6.30
CA LEU A 8 -14.88 2.56 -5.21
C LEU A 8 -15.55 1.86 -4.02
N ARG A 9 -16.42 0.87 -4.26
CA ARG A 9 -17.02 0.06 -3.19
C ARG A 9 -15.97 -0.77 -2.44
N LYS A 10 -14.95 -1.32 -3.13
CA LYS A 10 -13.85 -2.03 -2.46
C LYS A 10 -13.04 -1.11 -1.55
N ILE A 11 -12.75 0.12 -2.00
CA ILE A 11 -12.09 1.13 -1.16
C ILE A 11 -12.94 1.40 0.08
N ASN A 12 -14.24 1.67 -0.09
CA ASN A 12 -15.14 1.92 1.03
C ASN A 12 -15.19 0.74 2.01
N THR A 13 -15.14 -0.50 1.54
CA THR A 13 -15.06 -1.67 2.43
C THR A 13 -13.79 -1.63 3.28
N VAL A 14 -12.62 -1.36 2.69
CA VAL A 14 -11.36 -1.24 3.45
C VAL A 14 -11.46 -0.15 4.52
N LEU A 15 -11.99 1.02 4.16
CA LEU A 15 -12.14 2.17 5.07
C LEU A 15 -13.28 2.02 6.10
N GLN A 16 -14.26 1.16 5.87
CA GLN A 16 -15.36 0.92 6.81
C GLN A 16 -15.03 -0.21 7.79
N TYR A 17 -14.18 -1.15 7.39
CA TYR A 17 -13.56 -2.12 8.30
C TYR A 17 -12.61 -1.45 9.30
N ASP A 18 -12.35 -0.15 9.16
CA ASP A 18 -11.41 0.61 9.99
C ASP A 18 -11.79 0.64 11.49
N ASN A 19 -13.06 0.39 11.79
CA ASN A 19 -13.58 0.25 13.16
C ASN A 19 -13.08 -1.00 13.91
N LEU A 20 -12.41 -1.95 13.23
CA LEU A 20 -11.85 -3.16 13.84
C LEU A 20 -10.37 -3.03 14.22
N TRP A 21 -9.59 -2.18 13.54
CA TRP A 21 -8.16 -1.99 13.84
C TRP A 21 -7.92 -1.11 15.06
N THR A 22 -8.89 -0.26 15.40
CA THR A 22 -8.90 0.53 16.65
C THR A 22 -9.12 -0.30 17.91
N LEU A 23 -9.47 -1.60 17.78
CA LEU A 23 -9.75 -2.48 18.93
C LEU A 23 -8.52 -3.21 19.46
N ASP A 24 -7.42 -3.25 18.71
CA ASP A 24 -6.17 -3.87 19.13
C ASP A 24 -4.98 -3.03 18.64
N GLU A 25 -4.37 -2.27 19.55
CA GLU A 25 -3.18 -1.44 19.28
C GLU A 25 -1.97 -2.24 18.76
N LYS A 26 -1.99 -3.57 18.86
CA LYS A 26 -0.95 -4.48 18.38
C LYS A 26 -1.27 -5.11 17.03
N ALA A 27 -2.46 -4.87 16.47
CA ALA A 27 -2.79 -5.36 15.15
C ALA A 27 -1.87 -4.69 14.11
N ASP A 28 -1.26 -5.49 13.25
CA ASP A 28 -0.52 -4.98 12.11
C ASP A 28 -1.45 -4.09 11.28
N LEU A 29 -1.07 -2.82 11.12
CA LEU A 29 -1.83 -1.85 10.34
C LEU A 29 -2.03 -2.39 8.91
N PRO A 30 -3.22 -2.21 8.31
CA PRO A 30 -3.62 -2.91 7.08
C PRO A 30 -2.97 -2.35 5.81
N PHE A 31 -1.75 -1.82 5.89
CA PHE A 31 -1.08 -1.11 4.81
C PHE A 31 -0.83 -1.99 3.58
N ASN A 32 -0.56 -3.28 3.74
CA ASN A 32 -0.43 -4.21 2.59
C ASN A 32 -1.77 -4.47 1.90
N THR A 33 -2.86 -4.58 2.67
CA THR A 33 -4.21 -4.74 2.12
C THR A 33 -4.64 -3.46 1.39
N LEU A 34 -4.36 -2.31 2.00
CA LEU A 34 -4.64 -1.00 1.41
C LEU A 34 -3.84 -0.79 0.13
N SER A 35 -2.53 -1.06 0.15
CA SER A 35 -1.67 -0.91 -1.02
C SER A 35 -2.09 -1.84 -2.14
N GLY A 36 -2.43 -3.09 -1.82
CA GLY A 36 -2.94 -4.06 -2.79
C GLY A 36 -4.23 -3.61 -3.48
N VAL A 37 -5.22 -3.14 -2.71
CA VAL A 37 -6.50 -2.67 -3.26
C VAL A 37 -6.34 -1.41 -4.10
N LEU A 38 -5.61 -0.41 -3.59
CA LEU A 38 -5.41 0.86 -4.28
C LEU A 38 -4.54 0.72 -5.52
N GLY A 39 -3.41 0.00 -5.41
CA GLY A 39 -2.50 -0.23 -6.53
C GLY A 39 -3.18 -0.98 -7.68
N THR A 40 -3.95 -2.04 -7.36
CA THR A 40 -4.72 -2.79 -8.36
C THR A 40 -5.75 -1.91 -9.07
N LEU A 41 -6.46 -1.07 -8.31
CA LEU A 41 -7.48 -0.17 -8.85
C LEU A 41 -6.88 0.90 -9.77
N LEU A 42 -5.84 1.58 -9.28
CA LEU A 42 -5.18 2.67 -10.00
C LEU A 42 -4.27 2.15 -11.12
N LYS A 43 -3.96 0.85 -11.13
CA LYS A 43 -3.02 0.20 -12.05
C LYS A 43 -1.63 0.83 -11.98
N VAL A 44 -1.14 1.00 -10.76
CA VAL A 44 0.18 1.58 -10.46
C VAL A 44 0.88 0.70 -9.44
N ASP A 45 2.21 0.68 -9.45
CA ASP A 45 2.95 0.25 -8.28
C ASP A 45 2.73 1.28 -7.18
N LEU A 46 2.42 0.80 -5.97
CA LEU A 46 2.07 1.64 -4.85
C LEU A 46 2.82 1.19 -3.60
N PHE A 47 3.50 2.15 -2.99
CA PHE A 47 4.24 1.95 -1.76
C PHE A 47 3.74 2.94 -0.72
N ILE A 48 3.49 2.46 0.50
CA ILE A 48 3.15 3.29 1.64
C ILE A 48 4.37 3.28 2.56
N ALA A 49 4.92 4.44 2.85
CA ALA A 49 6.10 4.59 3.70
C ALA A 49 5.79 5.45 4.94
N SER A 50 6.48 5.17 6.03
CA SER A 50 6.51 6.06 7.20
C SER A 50 7.37 7.30 6.91
N PRO A 51 7.29 8.36 7.72
CA PRO A 51 8.16 9.54 7.58
C PRO A 51 9.66 9.23 7.64
N GLU A 52 10.05 8.13 8.28
CA GLU A 52 11.43 7.65 8.39
C GLU A 52 11.83 6.76 7.20
N GLY A 53 10.98 6.65 6.18
CA GLY A 53 11.23 5.85 4.97
C GLY A 53 10.96 4.35 5.10
N ARG A 54 10.46 3.87 6.25
CA ARG A 54 10.11 2.46 6.42
C ARG A 54 8.92 2.11 5.53
N ILE A 55 9.05 1.10 4.69
CA ILE A 55 7.96 0.63 3.83
C ILE A 55 6.97 -0.19 4.66
N LEU A 56 5.76 0.33 4.76
CA LEU A 56 4.64 -0.20 5.53
C LEU A 56 3.73 -1.09 4.68
N GLY A 57 3.53 -0.71 3.41
CA GLY A 57 2.68 -1.42 2.45
C GLY A 57 3.30 -1.48 1.07
N VAL A 58 3.19 -2.62 0.38
CA VAL A 58 3.72 -2.84 -0.96
C VAL A 58 2.63 -3.35 -1.89
N HIS A 59 2.53 -2.75 -3.07
CA HIS A 59 1.91 -3.32 -4.25
C HIS A 59 2.86 -3.10 -5.43
N ASP A 60 3.58 -4.15 -5.80
CA ASP A 60 4.56 -4.15 -6.86
C ASP A 60 4.09 -5.17 -7.90
N GLN A 61 3.41 -4.66 -8.94
CA GLN A 61 2.78 -5.47 -9.98
C GLN A 61 3.54 -5.35 -11.31
N PHE A 62 4.19 -4.22 -11.57
CA PHE A 62 4.96 -4.02 -12.78
C PHE A 62 6.44 -4.29 -12.50
N GLN A 63 7.10 -5.07 -13.36
CA GLN A 63 8.53 -5.32 -13.18
C GLN A 63 9.31 -4.01 -13.32
N LEU A 64 9.73 -3.46 -12.18
CA LEU A 64 10.65 -2.33 -12.13
C LEU A 64 12.01 -2.79 -12.64
N ASN A 65 12.38 -2.41 -13.86
CA ASN A 65 13.72 -2.70 -14.39
C ASN A 65 14.77 -1.74 -13.81
N ASN A 66 14.84 -1.68 -12.48
CA ASN A 66 15.74 -0.81 -11.72
C ASN A 66 16.22 -1.55 -10.46
N ALA A 67 17.49 -1.97 -10.48
CA ALA A 67 18.12 -2.71 -9.39
C ALA A 67 18.05 -1.97 -8.04
N ARG A 68 18.10 -0.64 -8.06
CA ARG A 68 18.06 0.19 -6.86
C ARG A 68 16.67 0.18 -6.21
N MET A 69 15.61 0.16 -7.00
CA MET A 69 14.25 0.04 -6.46
C MET A 69 14.00 -1.35 -5.86
N HIS A 70 14.51 -2.41 -6.49
CA HIS A 70 14.47 -3.75 -5.92
C HIS A 70 15.16 -3.83 -4.56
N GLU A 71 16.30 -3.16 -4.40
CA GLU A 71 17.00 -3.06 -3.12
C GLU A 71 16.13 -2.38 -2.05
N TYR A 72 15.47 -1.27 -2.35
CA TYR A 72 14.59 -0.59 -1.38
C TYR A 72 13.38 -1.43 -0.96
N VAL A 73 12.75 -2.12 -1.91
CA VAL A 73 11.60 -3.00 -1.63
C VAL A 73 12.04 -4.20 -0.79
N SER A 74 13.18 -4.82 -1.13
CA SER A 74 13.70 -5.98 -0.38
C SER A 74 14.15 -5.62 1.03
N THR A 75 14.75 -4.45 1.21
CA THR A 75 15.18 -3.94 2.53
C THR A 75 14.04 -3.29 3.32
N ARG A 76 12.86 -3.10 2.70
CA ARG A 76 11.71 -2.36 3.24
C ARG A 76 12.06 -0.95 3.72
N GLN A 77 12.98 -0.29 3.03
CA GLN A 77 13.45 1.04 3.39
C GLN A 77 13.64 1.87 2.12
N PHE A 78 12.88 2.96 2.02
CA PHE A 78 13.19 4.01 1.07
C PHE A 78 14.27 4.94 1.62
N PRO A 79 15.10 5.52 0.74
CA PRO A 79 16.08 6.51 1.14
C PRO A 79 15.41 7.83 1.53
N ASP A 80 16.08 8.58 2.41
CA ASP A 80 15.57 9.80 3.05
C ASP A 80 15.11 10.89 2.07
N PHE A 81 15.65 10.92 0.84
CA PHE A 81 15.29 11.95 -0.15
C PHE A 81 13.90 11.76 -0.78
N TYR A 82 13.23 10.62 -0.56
CA TYR A 82 11.84 10.41 -0.96
C TYR A 82 10.83 10.81 0.13
N MET A 83 11.30 11.21 1.31
CA MET A 83 10.48 11.60 2.46
C MET A 83 10.31 13.11 2.58
#